data_AF-A0AAW2WPY0-F1
#
_entry.id   AF-A0AAW2WPY0-F1
#
_cell.length_a   1.000
_cell.length_b   1.000
_cell.length_c   1.000
_cell.angle_alpha   90.00
_cell.angle_beta   90.00
_cell.angle_gamma   90.00
#
_symmetry.space_group_name_H-M   'P 1'
#
loop_
_entity.id
_entity.type
_entity.pdbx_description
1 polymer ?
#
loop_
_entity_poly.entity_id
_entity_poly.type
_entity_poly.pdbx_seq_one_letter_code
_entity_poly.pdbx_strand_id
1 'polypeptide(L)'
;MALWMEAGSEPKTNEEIVDLEAIAALKESAAIELKEKGNEYVKMGKKHYSDAIDCYTRAINQKALGNSESSIIYSNRAHVNLLLGNYRRALQDAEEAIKLSPTNVKALYRAVKAALSLNLMDEAKSYCEKGLQQSPDNEELKKLDKQIDVKISEQQQREAEVSKAVAAAKVPTYGTVW
;
A
#
# COMPACT_ATOMS: atom_id res chain seq x y z
N MET A 1 2.51 6.12 48.69
CA MET A 1 2.33 7.38 47.94
C MET A 1 2.27 7.03 46.46
N ALA A 2 1.11 7.18 45.82
CA ALA A 2 0.98 6.93 44.39
C ALA A 2 1.52 8.16 43.64
N LEU A 3 2.61 7.98 42.89
CA LEU A 3 3.16 8.98 41.99
C LEU A 3 2.13 9.25 40.88
N TRP A 4 1.42 10.37 41.01
CA TRP A 4 0.77 11.01 39.88
C TRP A 4 1.86 11.63 39.01
N MET A 5 2.34 10.90 38.01
CA MET A 5 3.17 11.47 36.96
C MET A 5 2.27 12.24 36.01
N GLU A 6 2.50 13.55 35.89
CA GLU A 6 1.87 14.40 34.88
C GLU A 6 2.25 13.90 33.48
N ALA A 7 1.27 13.85 32.57
CA ALA A 7 1.50 13.41 31.19
C ALA A 7 2.50 14.36 30.50
N GLY A 8 3.74 13.91 30.33
CA GLY A 8 4.80 14.65 29.62
C GLY A 8 6.07 14.93 30.43
N SER A 9 6.20 14.49 31.68
CA SER A 9 7.48 14.57 32.39
C SER A 9 8.46 13.53 31.87
N GLU A 10 9.65 13.96 31.43
CA GLU A 10 10.77 13.07 31.10
C GLU A 10 11.12 12.16 32.30
N PRO A 11 11.48 10.88 32.07
CA PRO A 11 11.84 9.97 33.16
C PRO A 11 13.04 10.53 33.92
N LYS A 12 12.87 10.75 35.22
CA LYS A 12 13.85 11.46 36.07
C LYS A 12 14.79 10.50 36.78
N THR A 13 14.45 9.21 36.84
CA THR A 13 15.26 8.19 37.52
C THR A 13 15.71 7.08 36.57
N ASN A 14 16.83 6.43 36.91
CA ASN A 14 17.35 5.29 36.15
C ASN A 14 16.37 4.10 36.18
N GLU A 15 15.61 3.93 37.27
CA GLU A 15 14.57 2.90 37.38
C GLU A 15 13.41 3.16 36.40
N GLU A 16 12.93 4.40 36.31
CA GLU A 16 11.88 4.80 35.35
C GLU A 16 12.31 4.59 33.88
N ILE A 17 13.58 4.83 33.56
CA ILE A 17 14.13 4.59 32.21
C ILE A 17 14.07 3.09 31.89
N VAL A 18 14.55 2.24 32.80
CA VAL A 18 14.55 0.78 32.62
C VAL A 18 13.13 0.23 32.46
N ASP A 19 12.17 0.73 33.26
CA ASP A 19 10.76 0.33 33.13
C ASP A 19 10.16 0.74 31.78
N LEU A 20 10.47 1.94 31.29
CA LEU A 20 10.02 2.40 29.97
C LEU A 20 10.62 1.58 28.83
N GLU A 21 11.90 1.23 28.92
CA GLU A 21 12.57 0.34 27.96
C GLU A 21 11.94 -1.06 27.96
N ALA A 22 11.64 -1.60 29.14
CA ALA A 22 10.96 -2.89 29.27
C ALA A 22 9.55 -2.85 28.63
N ILE A 23 8.78 -1.77 28.86
CA ILE A 23 7.46 -1.58 28.23
C ILE A 23 7.59 -1.47 26.70
N ALA A 24 8.60 -0.76 26.19
CA ALA A 24 8.84 -0.64 24.76
C ALA A 24 9.16 -2.01 24.13
N ALA A 25 10.06 -2.79 24.75
CA ALA A 25 10.41 -4.14 24.31
C ALA A 25 9.21 -5.10 24.33
N LEU A 26 8.33 -4.99 25.32
CA LEU A 26 7.08 -5.75 25.39
C LEU A 26 6.12 -5.38 24.24
N LYS A 27 6.00 -4.10 23.90
CA LYS A 27 5.17 -3.67 22.76
C LYS A 27 5.75 -4.11 21.42
N GLU A 28 7.07 -4.05 21.27
CA GLU A 28 7.77 -4.51 20.07
C GLU A 28 7.56 -6.01 19.86
N SER A 29 7.81 -6.82 20.89
CA SER A 29 7.60 -8.28 20.83
C SER A 29 6.14 -8.64 20.53
N ALA A 30 5.17 -7.96 21.17
CA ALA A 30 3.75 -8.15 20.87
C ALA A 30 3.39 -7.80 19.42
N ALA A 31 3.98 -6.74 18.87
CA ALA A 31 3.76 -6.35 17.46
C ALA A 31 4.32 -7.39 16.49
N ILE A 32 5.49 -7.95 16.79
CA ILE A 32 6.10 -9.04 15.99
C ILE A 32 5.24 -10.30 16.05
N GLU A 33 4.76 -10.69 17.23
CA GLU A 33 3.89 -11.86 17.38
C GLU A 33 2.57 -11.70 16.58
N LEU A 34 1.97 -10.51 16.65
CA LEU A 34 0.78 -10.18 15.85
C LEU A 34 1.06 -10.24 14.35
N LYS A 35 2.22 -9.75 13.89
CA LYS A 35 2.65 -9.90 12.48
C LYS A 35 2.71 -11.37 12.08
N GLU A 36 3.32 -12.22 12.89
CA GLU A 36 3.45 -13.65 12.56
C GLU A 36 2.11 -14.39 12.57
N LYS A 37 1.24 -14.12 13.56
CA LYS A 37 -0.15 -14.63 13.56
C LYS A 37 -0.92 -14.20 12.31
N GLY A 38 -0.75 -12.94 11.90
CA GLY A 38 -1.30 -12.46 10.63
C GLY A 38 -0.82 -13.29 9.44
N ASN A 39 0.48 -13.58 9.36
CA ASN A 39 1.07 -14.41 8.31
C ASN A 39 0.53 -15.86 8.33
N GLU A 40 0.29 -16.43 9.51
CA GLU A 40 -0.33 -17.75 9.65
C GLU A 40 -1.76 -17.77 9.09
N TYR A 41 -2.59 -16.78 9.45
CA TYR A 41 -3.94 -16.66 8.90
C TYR A 41 -3.94 -16.50 7.37
N VAL A 42 -2.96 -15.78 6.79
CA VAL A 42 -2.80 -15.73 5.33
C VAL A 42 -2.55 -17.12 4.73
N LYS A 43 -1.70 -17.94 5.37
CA LYS A 43 -1.44 -19.33 4.93
C LYS A 43 -2.66 -20.23 5.05
N MET A 44 -3.51 -20.01 6.05
CA MET A 44 -4.77 -20.74 6.23
C MET A 44 -5.83 -20.43 5.15
N GLY A 45 -5.64 -19.32 4.41
CA GLY A 45 -6.39 -19.00 3.21
C GLY A 45 -7.60 -18.08 3.43
N LYS A 46 -8.44 -17.96 2.39
CA LYS A 46 -9.41 -16.87 2.24
C LYS A 46 -10.36 -16.65 3.41
N LYS A 47 -10.75 -17.73 4.11
CA LYS A 47 -11.65 -17.65 5.28
C LYS A 47 -11.04 -16.86 6.45
N HIS A 48 -9.71 -16.78 6.52
CA HIS A 48 -8.97 -16.17 7.62
C HIS A 48 -8.33 -14.82 7.25
N TYR A 49 -8.62 -14.28 6.06
CA TYR A 49 -8.04 -13.00 5.63
C TYR A 49 -8.49 -11.81 6.48
N SER A 50 -9.70 -11.85 7.04
CA SER A 50 -10.14 -10.83 8.02
C SER A 50 -9.30 -10.87 9.28
N ASP A 51 -9.01 -12.07 9.78
CA ASP A 51 -8.22 -12.28 11.00
C ASP A 51 -6.77 -11.82 10.79
N ALA A 52 -6.23 -12.08 9.60
CA ALA A 52 -4.92 -11.56 9.19
C ALA A 52 -4.88 -10.02 9.20
N ILE A 53 -5.92 -9.36 8.66
CA ILE A 53 -6.01 -7.89 8.66
C ILE A 53 -6.11 -7.33 10.08
N ASP A 54 -6.88 -7.96 10.97
CA ASP A 54 -6.96 -7.57 12.38
C ASP A 54 -5.58 -7.65 13.06
N CYS A 55 -4.89 -8.77 12.88
CA CYS A 55 -3.55 -8.99 13.43
C CYS A 55 -2.56 -7.90 12.97
N TYR A 56 -2.49 -7.64 11.66
CA TYR A 56 -1.62 -6.58 11.13
C TYR A 56 -2.00 -5.19 11.63
N THR A 57 -3.29 -4.90 11.75
CA THR A 57 -3.77 -3.61 12.25
C THR A 57 -3.39 -3.41 13.70
N ARG A 58 -3.55 -4.44 14.54
CA ARG A 58 -3.12 -4.41 15.94
C ARG A 58 -1.61 -4.29 16.08
N ALA A 59 -0.83 -4.94 15.21
CA ALA A 59 0.62 -4.81 15.19
C ALA A 59 1.06 -3.37 14.87
N ILE A 60 0.48 -2.76 13.83
CA ILE A 60 0.73 -1.35 13.46
C ILE A 60 0.37 -0.40 14.62
N ASN A 61 -0.76 -0.65 15.29
CA ASN A 61 -1.24 0.19 16.38
C ASN A 61 -0.36 0.17 17.63
N GLN A 62 0.53 -0.82 17.79
CA GLN A 62 1.51 -0.81 18.89
C GLN A 62 2.49 0.35 18.76
N LYS A 63 2.72 0.87 17.53
CA LYS A 63 3.66 1.96 17.24
C LYS A 63 5.05 1.75 17.87
N ALA A 64 5.48 0.50 17.94
CA ALA A 64 6.70 0.08 18.62
C ALA A 64 7.77 -0.47 17.66
N LEU A 65 7.49 -0.50 16.36
CA LEU A 65 8.38 -1.07 15.34
C LEU A 65 9.05 0.01 14.52
N GLY A 66 10.31 -0.22 14.17
CA GLY A 66 11.05 0.62 13.23
C GLY A 66 10.42 0.65 11.83
N ASN A 67 10.86 1.59 11.00
CA ASN A 67 10.28 1.84 9.66
C ASN A 67 10.33 0.60 8.76
N SER A 68 11.41 -0.18 8.81
CA SER A 68 11.56 -1.40 7.99
C SER A 68 10.49 -2.44 8.34
N GLU A 69 10.34 -2.80 9.61
CA GLU A 69 9.34 -3.77 10.07
C GLU A 69 7.92 -3.27 9.86
N SER A 70 7.66 -1.99 10.17
CA SER A 70 6.36 -1.37 9.91
C SER A 70 6.01 -1.41 8.42
N SER A 71 6.97 -1.13 7.52
CA SER A 71 6.79 -1.24 6.07
C SER A 71 6.39 -2.65 5.65
N ILE A 72 7.02 -3.69 6.22
CA ILE A 72 6.68 -5.08 5.94
C ILE A 72 5.24 -5.39 6.35
N ILE A 73 4.79 -4.93 7.53
CA ILE A 73 3.42 -5.19 8.02
C ILE A 73 2.37 -4.51 7.15
N TYR A 74 2.56 -3.21 6.82
CA TYR A 74 1.69 -2.51 5.88
C TYR A 74 1.64 -3.21 4.53
N SER A 75 2.79 -3.61 4.00
CA SER A 75 2.89 -4.35 2.74
C SER A 75 2.15 -5.70 2.82
N ASN A 76 2.23 -6.41 3.94
CA ASN A 76 1.49 -7.67 4.12
C ASN A 76 -0.03 -7.43 4.25
N ARG A 77 -0.47 -6.38 4.93
CA ARG A 77 -1.89 -6.00 4.98
C ARG A 77 -2.42 -5.61 3.60
N ALA A 78 -1.61 -4.89 2.80
CA ALA A 78 -1.92 -4.57 1.40
C ALA A 78 -2.14 -5.84 0.56
N HIS A 79 -1.31 -6.87 0.76
CA HIS A 79 -1.47 -8.15 0.07
C HIS A 79 -2.83 -8.79 0.34
N VAL A 80 -3.23 -8.84 1.62
CA VAL A 80 -4.50 -9.45 2.01
C VAL A 80 -5.67 -8.63 1.48
N ASN A 81 -5.58 -7.30 1.53
CA ASN A 81 -6.58 -6.42 0.92
C ASN A 81 -6.69 -6.64 -0.59
N LEU A 82 -5.58 -6.87 -1.33
CA LEU A 82 -5.63 -7.25 -2.75
C LEU A 82 -6.38 -8.57 -2.97
N LEU A 83 -6.10 -9.58 -2.15
CA LEU A 83 -6.74 -10.90 -2.25
C LEU A 83 -8.24 -10.85 -1.96
N LEU A 84 -8.68 -9.88 -1.16
CA LEU A 84 -10.10 -9.61 -0.88
C LEU A 84 -10.78 -8.68 -1.91
N GLY A 85 -10.03 -8.09 -2.85
CA GLY A 85 -10.54 -7.11 -3.80
C GLY A 85 -10.72 -5.69 -3.22
N ASN A 86 -10.18 -5.42 -2.04
CA ASN A 86 -10.22 -4.11 -1.38
C ASN A 86 -9.13 -3.17 -1.95
N TYR A 87 -9.17 -2.90 -3.26
CA TYR A 87 -8.06 -2.28 -3.98
C TYR A 87 -7.65 -0.90 -3.44
N ARG A 88 -8.61 -0.06 -3.03
CA ARG A 88 -8.29 1.26 -2.45
C ARG A 88 -7.55 1.16 -1.11
N ARG A 89 -7.97 0.24 -0.24
CA ARG A 89 -7.27 -0.02 1.03
C ARG A 89 -5.89 -0.64 0.79
N ALA A 90 -5.80 -1.55 -0.18
CA ALA A 90 -4.52 -2.12 -0.57
C ALA A 90 -3.53 -1.08 -1.08
N LEU A 91 -3.98 -0.11 -1.88
CA LEU A 91 -3.14 0.97 -2.36
C LEU A 91 -2.65 1.85 -1.21
N GLN A 92 -3.55 2.27 -0.32
CA GLN A 92 -3.20 3.06 0.86
C GLN A 92 -2.15 2.35 1.75
N ASP A 93 -2.35 1.06 2.02
CA ASP A 93 -1.40 0.26 2.79
C ASP A 93 -0.04 0.15 2.08
N ALA A 94 -0.05 -0.04 0.75
CA ALA A 94 1.18 -0.12 -0.03
C ALA A 94 1.94 1.23 -0.05
N GLU A 95 1.22 2.35 -0.14
CA GLU A 95 1.79 3.70 -0.10
C GLU A 95 2.44 4.01 1.25
N GLU A 96 1.79 3.66 2.36
CA GLU A 96 2.40 3.79 3.70
C GLU A 96 3.64 2.90 3.82
N ALA A 97 3.61 1.68 3.28
CA ALA A 97 4.79 0.82 3.25
C ALA A 97 5.95 1.43 2.44
N ILE A 98 5.66 2.03 1.27
CA ILE A 98 6.66 2.69 0.41
C ILE A 98 7.22 3.95 1.09
N LYS A 99 6.37 4.72 1.77
CA LYS A 99 6.80 5.91 2.54
C LYS A 99 7.79 5.54 3.65
N LEU A 100 7.55 4.43 4.34
CA LEU A 100 8.43 3.93 5.40
C LEU A 100 9.70 3.29 4.85
N SER A 101 9.60 2.57 3.73
CA SER A 101 10.73 1.94 3.05
C SER A 101 10.55 2.00 1.53
N PRO A 102 11.16 3.01 0.87
CA PRO A 102 11.04 3.19 -0.58
C PRO A 102 11.63 2.04 -1.40
N THR A 103 12.50 1.23 -0.79
CA THR A 103 13.17 0.08 -1.42
C THR A 103 12.38 -1.22 -1.28
N ASN A 104 11.20 -1.19 -0.63
CA ASN A 104 10.35 -2.37 -0.46
C ASN A 104 9.66 -2.76 -1.79
N VAL A 105 10.34 -3.60 -2.58
CA VAL A 105 9.86 -4.09 -3.89
C VAL A 105 8.50 -4.77 -3.79
N LYS A 106 8.20 -5.47 -2.69
CA LYS A 106 6.89 -6.10 -2.48
C LYS A 106 5.79 -5.06 -2.32
N ALA A 107 6.05 -3.95 -1.63
CA ALA A 107 5.10 -2.85 -1.49
C ALA A 107 4.85 -2.16 -2.84
N LEU A 108 5.90 -1.88 -3.61
CA LEU A 108 5.81 -1.32 -4.96
C LEU A 108 4.97 -2.21 -5.88
N TYR A 109 5.25 -3.51 -5.91
CA TYR A 109 4.46 -4.49 -6.65
C TYR A 109 2.98 -4.50 -6.25
N ARG A 110 2.69 -4.42 -4.95
CA ARG A 110 1.31 -4.39 -4.44
C ARG A 110 0.60 -3.09 -4.81
N ALA A 111 1.30 -1.95 -4.78
CA ALA A 111 0.78 -0.67 -5.25
C ALA A 111 0.43 -0.71 -6.74
N VAL A 112 1.31 -1.28 -7.58
CA VAL A 112 1.05 -1.47 -9.02
C VAL A 112 -0.24 -2.26 -9.25
N LYS A 113 -0.39 -3.42 -8.59
CA LYS A 113 -1.60 -4.25 -8.74
C LYS A 113 -2.87 -3.56 -8.26
N ALA A 114 -2.79 -2.82 -7.16
CA ALA A 114 -3.92 -2.06 -6.63
C ALA A 114 -4.32 -0.94 -7.60
N ALA A 115 -3.36 -0.15 -8.07
CA ALA A 115 -3.57 0.93 -9.03
C ALA A 115 -4.15 0.43 -10.36
N LEU A 116 -3.62 -0.67 -10.91
CA LEU A 116 -4.17 -1.33 -12.11
C LEU A 116 -5.62 -1.77 -11.93
N SER A 117 -5.99 -2.25 -10.74
CA SER A 117 -7.36 -2.68 -10.43
C SER A 117 -8.31 -1.50 -10.25
N LEU A 118 -7.78 -0.31 -9.95
CA LEU A 118 -8.51 0.95 -9.83
C LEU A 118 -8.51 1.77 -11.13
N ASN A 119 -7.88 1.27 -12.20
CA ASN A 119 -7.62 1.98 -13.45
C ASN A 119 -6.81 3.29 -13.30
N LEU A 120 -5.94 3.34 -12.29
CA LEU A 120 -5.01 4.45 -12.05
C LEU A 120 -3.70 4.17 -12.79
N MET A 121 -3.67 4.44 -14.11
CA MET A 121 -2.57 3.98 -14.98
C MET A 121 -1.26 4.74 -14.75
N ASP A 122 -1.33 6.05 -14.54
CA ASP A 122 -0.16 6.88 -14.33
C ASP A 122 0.56 6.51 -13.01
N GLU A 123 -0.22 6.32 -11.95
CA GLU A 123 0.28 5.83 -10.67
C GLU A 123 0.84 4.42 -10.78
N ALA A 124 0.15 3.52 -11.49
CA ALA A 124 0.64 2.17 -11.73
C ALA A 124 1.99 2.18 -12.46
N LYS A 125 2.15 3.01 -13.49
CA LYS A 125 3.42 3.17 -14.21
C LYS A 125 4.53 3.68 -13.29
N SER A 126 4.26 4.74 -12.54
CA SER A 126 5.23 5.32 -11.61
C SER A 126 5.71 4.33 -10.54
N TYR A 127 4.80 3.55 -9.95
CA TYR A 127 5.18 2.52 -8.97
C TYR A 127 5.96 1.37 -9.63
N CYS A 128 5.62 1.01 -10.86
CA CYS A 128 6.28 -0.07 -11.60
C CYS A 128 7.72 0.31 -11.95
N GLU A 129 7.95 1.53 -12.44
CA GLU A 129 9.28 2.07 -12.74
C GLU A 129 10.17 2.11 -11.49
N LYS A 130 9.63 2.62 -10.36
CA LYS A 130 10.33 2.58 -9.07
C LYS A 130 10.67 1.15 -8.66
N GLY A 131 9.74 0.21 -8.84
CA GLY A 131 9.96 -1.21 -8.55
C GLY A 131 11.07 -1.82 -9.38
N LEU A 132 11.09 -1.55 -10.68
CA LEU A 132 12.11 -2.01 -11.61
C LEU A 132 13.46 -1.33 -11.38
N GLN A 133 13.48 -0.08 -10.90
CA GLN A 133 14.73 0.57 -10.50
C GLN A 133 15.39 -0.16 -9.31
N GLN A 134 14.60 -0.67 -8.36
CA GLN A 134 15.10 -1.44 -7.22
C GLN A 134 15.43 -2.90 -7.58
N SER A 135 14.67 -3.51 -8.49
CA SER A 135 14.86 -4.88 -8.93
C SER A 135 14.64 -5.00 -10.45
N PRO A 136 15.68 -4.69 -11.25
CA PRO A 136 15.57 -4.70 -12.71
C PRO A 136 15.24 -6.06 -13.31
N ASP A 137 15.56 -7.15 -12.60
CA ASP A 137 15.33 -8.53 -13.03
C ASP A 137 13.99 -9.11 -12.55
N ASN A 138 13.13 -8.29 -11.95
CA ASN A 138 11.83 -8.75 -11.48
C ASN A 138 10.87 -9.01 -12.66
N GLU A 139 10.76 -10.27 -13.05
CA GLU A 139 9.91 -10.71 -14.16
C GLU A 139 8.42 -10.43 -13.96
N GLU A 140 7.92 -10.40 -12.72
CA GLU A 140 6.53 -10.06 -12.48
C GLU A 140 6.26 -8.57 -12.72
N LEU A 141 7.17 -7.69 -12.27
CA LEU A 141 7.07 -6.26 -12.56
C LEU A 141 7.21 -5.96 -14.05
N LYS A 142 8.13 -6.62 -14.76
CA LYS A 142 8.24 -6.49 -16.23
C LYS A 142 6.95 -6.88 -16.95
N LYS A 143 6.25 -7.93 -16.48
CA LYS A 143 4.95 -8.33 -17.03
C LYS A 143 3.87 -7.28 -16.77
N LEU A 144 3.83 -6.73 -15.55
CA LEU A 144 2.91 -5.65 -15.19
C LEU A 144 3.19 -4.38 -16.00
N ASP A 145 4.46 -4.04 -16.21
CA ASP A 145 4.88 -2.87 -17.00
C ASP A 145 4.32 -2.93 -18.43
N LYS A 146 4.50 -4.08 -19.11
CA LYS A 146 3.92 -4.32 -20.43
C LYS A 146 2.39 -4.21 -20.42
N GLN A 147 1.74 -4.71 -19.37
CA GLN A 147 0.28 -4.62 -19.23
C GLN A 147 -0.18 -3.17 -19.05
N ILE A 148 0.57 -2.37 -18.28
CA ILE A 148 0.31 -0.94 -18.08
C ILE A 148 0.42 -0.21 -19.42
N ASP A 149 1.51 -0.44 -20.17
CA ASP A 149 1.74 0.23 -21.46
C ASP A 149 0.63 -0.04 -22.47
N VAL A 150 0.17 -1.30 -22.55
CA VAL A 150 -0.98 -1.68 -23.39
C VAL A 150 -2.23 -0.92 -22.97
N LYS A 151 -2.55 -0.90 -21.67
CA LYS A 151 -3.75 -0.20 -21.17
C LYS A 151 -3.70 1.31 -21.38
N ILE A 152 -2.54 1.93 -21.21
CA ILE A 152 -2.34 3.36 -21.47
C ILE A 152 -2.59 3.66 -22.95
N SER A 153 -1.98 2.88 -23.85
CA SER A 153 -2.16 3.04 -25.30
C SER A 153 -3.63 2.91 -25.71
N GLU A 154 -4.33 1.89 -25.19
CA GLU A 154 -5.76 1.72 -25.46
C GLU A 154 -6.60 2.89 -24.93
N GLN A 155 -6.28 3.42 -23.75
CA GLN A 155 -7.00 4.56 -23.18
C GLN A 155 -6.81 5.82 -24.03
N GLN A 156 -5.57 6.09 -24.46
CA GLN A 156 -5.26 7.20 -25.34
C GLN A 156 -5.98 7.09 -26.71
N GLN A 157 -6.03 5.88 -27.28
CA GLN A 157 -6.76 5.63 -28.52
C GLN A 157 -8.26 5.91 -28.34
N ARG A 158 -8.88 5.37 -27.28
CA ARG A 158 -10.29 5.62 -26.97
C ARG A 158 -10.58 7.10 -26.77
N GLU A 159 -9.75 7.81 -26.02
CA GLU A 159 -9.89 9.26 -25.79
C GLU A 159 -9.77 10.06 -27.09
N ALA A 160 -8.84 9.69 -27.99
CA ALA A 160 -8.70 10.32 -29.29
C ALA A 160 -9.91 10.09 -30.20
N GLU A 161 -10.48 8.88 -30.20
CA GLU A 161 -11.69 8.56 -30.96
C GLU A 161 -12.90 9.34 -30.44
N VAL A 162 -13.10 9.36 -29.12
CA VAL A 162 -14.17 10.15 -28.48
C VAL A 162 -14.01 11.64 -28.82
N SER A 163 -12.79 12.17 -28.74
CA SER A 163 -12.51 13.57 -29.09
C SER A 163 -12.87 13.87 -30.56
N LYS A 164 -12.50 13.00 -31.50
CA LYS A 164 -12.86 13.13 -32.92
C LYS A 164 -14.38 13.08 -33.15
N ALA A 165 -15.08 12.15 -32.50
CA ALA A 165 -16.53 12.02 -32.61
C ALA A 165 -17.26 13.24 -32.05
N VAL A 166 -16.82 13.75 -30.89
CA VAL A 166 -17.36 14.97 -30.27
C VAL A 166 -17.11 16.19 -31.17
N ALA A 167 -15.93 16.29 -31.80
CA ALA A 167 -15.64 17.37 -32.74
C ALA A 167 -16.53 17.31 -33.99
N ALA A 168 -16.73 16.13 -34.58
CA ALA A 168 -17.61 15.94 -35.73
C ALA A 168 -19.07 16.30 -35.43
N ALA A 169 -19.57 15.97 -34.23
CA ALA A 169 -20.93 16.31 -33.81
C ALA A 169 -21.16 17.80 -33.55
N LYS A 170 -20.10 18.59 -33.30
CA LYS A 170 -20.18 20.03 -33.03
C LYS A 170 -20.10 20.90 -34.29
N VAL A 171 -19.82 20.35 -35.47
CA VAL A 171 -19.81 21.11 -36.72
C VAL A 171 -21.25 21.47 -37.08
N PRO A 172 -21.67 22.75 -37.02
CA PRO A 172 -23.04 23.11 -37.34
C PRO A 172 -23.28 22.88 -38.83
N THR A 173 -24.29 22.09 -39.17
CA THR A 173 -24.87 22.07 -40.51
C THR A 173 -25.53 23.43 -40.75
N TYR A 174 -24.74 24.45 -41.11
CA TYR A 174 -25.30 25.65 -41.72
C TYR A 174 -25.78 25.23 -43.10
N GLY A 175 -27.03 24.77 -43.13
CA GLY A 175 -27.77 24.45 -44.33
C GLY A 175 -27.85 25.70 -45.18
N THR A 176 -27.13 25.67 -46.30
CA THR A 176 -27.30 26.56 -47.43
C THR A 176 -28.75 26.43 -47.91
N VAL A 177 -29.59 27.40 -47.60
CA VAL A 177 -30.91 27.55 -48.23
C VAL A 177 -30.75 28.67 -49.25
N TRP A 178 -30.98 28.31 -50.52
CA TRP A 178 -30.87 29.15 -51.71
C TRP A 178 -32.00 30.17 -51.80
#